data_AF-A0A026VVX0-F1
#
_entry.id   AF-A0A026VVX0-F1
#
_cell.length_a   1.000
_cell.length_b   1.000
_cell.length_c   1.000
_cell.angle_alpha   90.00
_cell.angle_beta   90.00
_cell.angle_gamma   90.00
#
_symmetry.space_group_name_H-M   'P 1'
#
loop_
_entity.id
_entity.type
_entity.pdbx_description
1 polymer ?
#
loop_
_entity_poly.entity_id
_entity_poly.type
_entity_poly.pdbx_seq_one_letter_code
_entity_poly.pdbx_strand_id
1 'polypeptide(L)'
;ETLHIRSQLVKLINIDATDSSAEKLFHAFKCEMWKLQIPFTNIIALSCDNTSVMTGKYSSFKTKLKEMCKHLITFPCPCHCSA
;
A
#
# COMPACT_ATOMS: atom_id res chain seq x y z
N GLU A 1 3.06 7.64 -29.76
CA GLU A 1 1.92 7.00 -29.06
C GLU A 1 1.99 7.37 -27.59
N THR A 2 0.91 7.87 -27.00
CA THR A 2 0.83 8.11 -25.55
C THR A 2 0.30 6.86 -24.88
N LEU A 3 0.98 6.38 -23.84
CA LEU A 3 0.48 5.28 -23.00
C LEU A 3 -0.90 5.66 -22.45
N HIS A 4 -1.87 4.74 -22.56
CA HIS A 4 -3.19 4.92 -21.97
C HIS A 4 -3.09 4.75 -20.44
N ILE A 5 -2.86 5.86 -19.74
CA ILE A 5 -2.74 5.91 -18.28
C ILE A 5 -4.09 6.23 -17.67
N ARG A 6 -4.57 5.39 -16.76
CA ARG A 6 -5.80 5.60 -15.99
C ARG A 6 -5.47 5.66 -14.50
N SER A 7 -5.97 6.70 -13.84
CA SER A 7 -5.99 6.81 -12.39
C SER A 7 -7.43 6.69 -11.89
N GLN A 8 -7.65 5.94 -10.82
CA GLN A 8 -8.97 5.80 -10.19
C GLN A 8 -8.84 5.41 -8.71
N LEU A 9 -9.76 5.89 -7.89
CA LEU A 9 -9.96 5.36 -6.55
C LEU A 9 -10.63 4.00 -6.64
N VAL A 10 -9.90 2.94 -6.27
CA VAL A 10 -10.42 1.56 -6.32
C VAL A 10 -11.30 1.27 -5.10
N LYS A 11 -10.85 1.66 -3.90
CA LYS A 11 -11.55 1.38 -2.65
C LYS A 11 -11.14 2.34 -1.54
N LEU A 12 -12.14 2.81 -0.79
CA LEU A 12 -11.94 3.38 0.54
C LEU A 12 -12.21 2.30 1.59
N ILE A 13 -11.25 2.06 2.48
CA ILE A 13 -11.31 1.02 3.51
C ILE A 13 -11.48 1.70 4.87
N ASN A 14 -12.56 1.39 5.56
CA ASN A 14 -12.77 1.87 6.93
C ASN A 14 -11.90 1.04 7.89
N ILE A 15 -11.05 1.70 8.65
CA ILE A 15 -10.17 1.10 9.64
C ILE A 15 -10.60 1.59 11.02
N ASP A 16 -10.66 0.67 11.97
CA ASP A 16 -10.87 1.00 13.37
C ASP A 16 -9.64 1.75 13.91
N ALA A 17 -9.84 3.00 14.34
CA ALA A 17 -8.76 3.84 14.86
C ALA A 17 -8.19 3.35 16.19
N THR A 18 -8.86 2.43 16.89
CA THR A 18 -8.37 1.85 18.14
C THR A 18 -7.19 0.90 17.93
N ASP A 19 -7.05 0.31 16.74
CA ASP A 19 -5.91 -0.52 16.34
C ASP A 19 -5.55 -0.27 14.87
N SER A 20 -4.80 0.80 14.64
CA SER A 20 -4.23 1.17 13.35
C SER A 20 -2.84 0.56 13.12
N SER A 21 -2.57 -0.63 13.67
CA SER A 21 -1.29 -1.30 13.47
C SER A 21 -1.08 -1.70 12.01
N ALA A 22 0.19 -1.84 11.61
CA ALA A 22 0.55 -2.27 10.26
C ALA A 22 -0.05 -3.64 9.90
N GLU A 23 -0.25 -4.51 10.90
CA GLU A 23 -0.88 -5.80 10.73
C GLU A 23 -2.35 -5.69 10.34
N LYS A 24 -3.13 -4.88 11.07
CA LYS A 24 -4.54 -4.66 10.77
C LYS A 24 -4.73 -3.97 9.44
N LEU A 25 -3.92 -2.95 9.15
CA LEU A 25 -3.95 -2.25 7.86
C LEU A 25 -3.65 -3.22 6.71
N PHE A 26 -2.59 -4.02 6.83
CA PHE A 26 -2.22 -4.99 5.80
C PHE A 26 -3.27 -6.08 5.64
N HIS A 27 -3.85 -6.57 6.73
CA HIS A 27 -4.92 -7.55 6.69
C HIS A 27 -6.16 -7.01 5.97
N ALA A 28 -6.61 -5.80 6.32
CA ALA A 28 -7.75 -5.15 5.67
C ALA A 28 -7.49 -4.94 4.18
N PHE A 29 -6.31 -4.44 3.81
CA PHE A 29 -5.88 -4.33 2.42
C PHE A 29 -5.92 -5.68 1.69
N LYS A 30 -5.35 -6.73 2.29
CA LYS A 30 -5.30 -8.08 1.69
C LYS A 30 -6.69 -8.65 1.47
N CYS A 31 -7.62 -8.46 2.41
CA CYS A 31 -9.00 -8.88 2.25
C CYS A 31 -9.68 -8.20 1.07
N GLU A 32 -9.49 -6.89 0.89
CA GLU A 32 -10.08 -6.16 -0.24
C GLU A 32 -9.45 -6.55 -1.58
N MET A 33 -8.12 -6.73 -1.64
CA MET A 33 -7.44 -7.25 -2.84
C MET A 33 -8.00 -8.61 -3.27
N TRP A 34 -8.24 -9.50 -2.30
CA TRP A 34 -8.86 -10.80 -2.55
C TRP A 34 -10.30 -10.67 -3.07
N LYS A 35 -11.13 -9.84 -2.44
CA LYS A 35 -12.52 -9.60 -2.87
C LYS A 35 -12.59 -9.02 -4.28
N LEU A 36 -11.68 -8.11 -4.62
CA LEU A 36 -11.57 -7.49 -5.94
C LEU A 36 -10.87 -8.37 -6.98
N GLN A 37 -10.38 -9.56 -6.58
CA GLN A 37 -9.61 -10.47 -7.43
C GLN A 37 -8.40 -9.78 -8.08
N ILE A 38 -7.74 -8.88 -7.34
CA ILE A 38 -6.53 -8.19 -7.81
C ILE A 38 -5.32 -9.00 -7.33
N PRO A 39 -4.53 -9.61 -8.24
CA PRO A 39 -3.32 -10.33 -7.85
C PRO A 39 -2.27 -9.37 -7.29
N PHE A 40 -1.63 -9.76 -6.20
CA PHE A 40 -0.51 -9.00 -5.62
C PHE A 40 0.66 -8.84 -6.60
N THR A 41 0.86 -9.80 -7.49
CA THR A 41 1.86 -9.75 -8.57
C THR A 41 1.69 -8.57 -9.52
N ASN A 42 0.50 -7.97 -9.57
CA ASN A 42 0.23 -6.80 -10.40
C ASN A 42 0.66 -5.49 -9.72
N ILE A 43 0.98 -5.53 -8.42
CA ILE A 43 1.49 -4.36 -7.69
C ILE A 43 3.00 -4.25 -7.92
N ILE A 44 3.40 -3.19 -8.60
CA ILE A 44 4.81 -2.89 -8.88
C ILE A 44 5.39 -1.83 -7.94
N ALA A 45 4.54 -0.95 -7.40
CA ALA A 45 4.97 0.20 -6.61
C ALA A 45 4.01 0.52 -5.47
N LEU A 46 4.59 1.04 -4.38
CA LEU A 46 3.88 1.64 -3.25
C LEU A 46 4.33 3.09 -3.08
N SER A 47 3.38 4.03 -3.09
CA SER A 47 3.58 5.40 -2.64
C SER A 47 2.65 5.68 -1.46
N CYS A 48 3.23 6.09 -0.33
CA CYS A 48 2.50 6.32 0.92
C CYS A 48 3.22 7.37 1.77
N ASP A 49 2.55 7.84 2.83
CA ASP A 49 3.22 8.66 3.84
C ASP A 49 4.43 7.92 4.46
N ASN A 50 5.34 8.68 5.06
CA ASN A 50 6.53 8.15 5.71
C ASN A 50 6.30 7.82 7.20
N THR A 51 5.06 7.55 7.62
CA THR A 51 4.81 7.13 9.01
C THR A 51 5.46 5.78 9.29
N SER A 52 5.80 5.52 10.55
CA SER A 52 6.42 4.26 10.98
C SER A 52 5.56 3.04 10.68
N VAL A 53 4.23 3.18 10.78
CA VAL A 53 3.26 2.12 10.46
C VAL A 53 3.31 1.76 8.97
N MET A 54 3.47 2.74 8.09
CA MET A 54 3.49 2.52 6.63
C MET A 54 4.86 2.10 6.11
N THR A 55 5.94 2.71 6.60
CA THR A 55 7.29 2.60 6.01
C THR A 55 8.38 2.14 6.96
N GLY A 56 8.04 1.90 8.24
CA GLY A 56 8.99 1.49 9.27
C GLY A 56 9.83 0.27 8.91
N LYS A 57 11.02 0.19 9.50
CA LYS A 57 12.03 -0.84 9.19
C LYS A 57 11.56 -2.26 9.55
N TYR A 58 10.72 -2.40 10.57
CA TYR A 58 10.25 -3.68 11.10
C TYR A 58 8.72 -3.67 11.22
N SER A 59 8.07 -4.73 10.73
CA SER A 59 6.61 -4.92 10.81
C SER A 59 5.77 -3.71 10.34
N SER A 60 6.16 -3.09 9.22
CA SER A 60 5.36 -2.05 8.58
C SER A 60 4.50 -2.61 7.46
N PHE A 61 3.55 -1.82 6.97
CA PHE A 61 2.76 -2.17 5.80
C PHE A 61 3.67 -2.49 4.61
N LYS A 62 4.70 -1.67 4.38
CA LYS A 62 5.73 -1.88 3.36
C LYS A 62 6.42 -3.23 3.49
N THR A 63 6.87 -3.61 4.69
CA THR A 63 7.60 -4.88 4.85
C THR A 63 6.68 -6.07 4.58
N LYS A 64 5.43 -6.04 5.07
CA LYS A 64 4.43 -7.09 4.82
C LYS A 64 4.06 -7.17 3.32
N LEU A 65 3.92 -6.03 2.64
CA LEU A 65 3.63 -6.02 1.21
C LEU A 65 4.81 -6.57 0.38
N LYS A 66 6.06 -6.28 0.78
CA LYS A 66 7.26 -6.84 0.13
C LYS A 66 7.38 -8.35 0.23
N GLU A 67 6.89 -8.96 1.31
CA GLU A 67 6.85 -10.42 1.44
C GLU A 67 5.95 -11.07 0.37
N MET A 68 4.88 -10.39 -0.04
CA MET A 68 3.99 -10.82 -1.13
C MET A 68 4.46 -10.36 -2.52
N CYS A 69 5.13 -9.21 -2.58
CA CYS A 69 5.55 -8.54 -3.82
C CYS A 69 7.08 -8.32 -3.81
N LYS A 70 7.85 -9.34 -4.21
CA LYS A 70 9.32 -9.32 -4.10
C LYS A 70 10.00 -8.15 -4.84
N HIS A 71 9.39 -7.66 -5.92
CA HIS A 71 9.93 -6.58 -6.76
C HIS A 71 9.29 -5.21 -6.46
N LEU A 72 8.64 -5.04 -5.30
CA LEU A 72 7.97 -3.80 -4.94
C LEU A 72 8.94 -2.63 -4.82
N ILE A 73 8.73 -1.61 -5.65
CA ILE A 73 9.41 -0.32 -5.54
C ILE A 73 8.63 0.57 -4.57
N THR A 74 9.34 1.34 -3.73
CA THR A 74 8.68 2.24 -2.77
C THR A 74 9.14 3.66 -2.98
N PHE A 75 8.18 4.58 -3.11
CA PHE A 75 8.40 6.01 -3.24
C PHE A 75 7.73 6.73 -2.08
N PRO A 76 8.33 7.79 -1.51
CA PRO A 76 7.61 8.64 -0.58
C PRO A 76 6.41 9.29 -1.28
N CYS A 77 5.33 9.56 -0.54
CA CYS A 77 4.20 10.32 -1.06
C CYS A 77 4.68 11.73 -1.46
N PRO A 78 4.49 12.18 -2.71
CA PRO A 78 4.90 13.51 -3.15
C PRO A 78 4.32 14.64 -2.31
N CYS A 79 3.12 14.44 -1.72
CA CYS A 79 2.48 15.42 -0.84
C CYS A 79 3.20 15.60 0.51
N HIS A 80 4.06 14.65 0.90
CA HIS A 80 4.88 14.69 2.11
C HIS A 80 6.38 14.81 1.80
N CYS A 81 6.74 14.98 0.53
CA CYS A 81 8.09 15.39 0.15
C CYS A 81 8.20 16.89 0.39
N SER A 82 8.77 17.31 1.52
CA SER A 82 9.22 18.69 1.66
C SER A 82 10.17 19.01 0.51
N ALA A 83 9.91 20.10 -0.22
CA ALA A 83 10.82 20.64 -1.23
C ALA A 83 12.17 21.04 -0.62
#